data_AF-A0A952BJ15-F1
#
_entry.id   AF-A0A952BJ15-F1
#
_cell.length_a   1.000
_cell.length_b   1.000
_cell.length_c   1.000
_cell.angle_alpha   90.00
_cell.angle_beta   90.00
_cell.angle_gamma   90.00
#
_symmetry.space_group_name_H-M   'P 1'
#
loop_
_entity.id
_entity.type
_entity.pdbx_description
1 polymer ?
#
loop_
_entity_poly.entity_id
_entity_poly.type
_entity_poly.pdbx_seq_one_letter_code
_entity_poly.pdbx_strand_id
1 'polypeptide(L)'
;MDSENASTPPTPPAVSFPPNAVHLVRTNQQLTMQLSQMADQKASILMGATFVVFTLAVGQARAGAGALAMPLTILATFSFLSALLAVSAVLPRVGKAPPIMYKDGKDHSNILFFGRFSQMEEDEFIDAVKARLRTEEDLYETMLRDTYQNGIVLARRKYRYLAYAYRLFVVGLTLTFGAFAFEMVEMWRG
;
A
#
# COMPACT_ATOMS: atom_id res chain seq x y z
N MET A 1 60.43 -27.56 -21.05
CA MET A 1 59.23 -27.70 -20.22
C MET A 1 58.34 -26.50 -20.47
N ASP A 2 57.48 -26.67 -21.47
CA ASP A 2 56.04 -26.44 -21.40
C ASP A 2 55.54 -25.07 -20.94
N SER A 3 55.22 -24.29 -21.96
CA SER A 3 54.26 -23.20 -21.98
C SER A 3 52.92 -23.59 -21.36
N GLU A 4 52.64 -23.09 -20.16
CA GLU A 4 51.30 -23.13 -19.57
C GLU A 4 50.55 -21.84 -19.97
N ASN A 5 49.88 -21.93 -21.13
CA ASN A 5 48.91 -20.96 -21.60
C ASN A 5 47.73 -20.95 -20.63
N ALA A 6 47.78 -20.08 -19.61
CA ALA A 6 46.68 -19.83 -18.72
C ALA A 6 45.54 -19.18 -19.50
N SER A 7 44.68 -20.02 -20.08
CA SER A 7 43.43 -19.61 -20.70
C SER A 7 42.51 -19.05 -19.62
N THR A 8 42.46 -17.73 -19.51
CA THR A 8 41.40 -17.02 -18.80
C THR A 8 40.06 -17.57 -19.29
N PRO A 9 39.18 -18.06 -18.40
CA PRO A 9 37.88 -18.55 -18.85
C PRO A 9 37.16 -17.41 -19.59
N PRO A 10 36.48 -17.70 -20.72
CA PRO A 10 35.82 -16.67 -21.50
C PRO A 10 34.83 -15.94 -20.59
N THR A 11 35.01 -14.62 -20.46
CA THR A 11 34.04 -13.74 -19.81
C THR A 11 32.69 -14.05 -20.44
N PRO A 12 31.66 -14.43 -19.66
CA PRO A 12 30.34 -14.67 -20.23
C PRO A 12 29.96 -13.44 -21.07
N PRO A 13 29.43 -13.62 -22.30
CA PRO A 13 29.08 -12.49 -23.13
C PRO A 13 28.20 -11.57 -22.31
N ALA A 14 28.50 -10.27 -22.31
CA ALA A 14 27.66 -9.27 -21.65
C ALA A 14 26.24 -9.48 -22.17
N VAL A 15 25.38 -10.13 -21.38
CA VAL A 15 24.03 -10.48 -21.81
C VAL A 15 23.27 -9.18 -21.78
N SER A 16 23.32 -8.46 -22.91
CA SER A 16 22.49 -7.29 -23.13
C SER A 16 21.04 -7.71 -22.93
N PHE A 17 20.28 -6.91 -22.19
CA PHE A 17 18.89 -7.25 -21.92
C PHE A 17 18.12 -7.30 -23.25
N PRO A 18 17.08 -8.15 -23.37
CA PRO A 18 16.24 -8.13 -24.55
C PRO A 18 15.71 -6.70 -24.79
N PRO A 19 15.61 -6.21 -26.03
CA PRO A 19 15.12 -4.86 -26.32
C PRO A 19 13.72 -4.57 -25.71
N ASN A 20 12.94 -5.62 -25.48
CA ASN A 20 11.61 -5.54 -24.91
C ASN A 20 11.58 -5.51 -23.36
N ALA A 21 12.72 -5.65 -22.68
CA ALA A 21 12.80 -5.67 -21.22
C ALA A 21 12.27 -4.37 -20.60
N VAL A 22 12.48 -3.24 -21.26
CA VAL A 22 11.92 -1.94 -20.86
C VAL A 22 10.39 -1.96 -20.78
N HIS A 23 9.70 -2.72 -21.62
CA HIS A 23 8.25 -2.84 -21.56
C HIS A 23 7.80 -3.54 -20.29
N LEU A 24 8.48 -4.62 -19.87
CA LEU A 24 8.16 -5.32 -18.63
C LEU A 24 8.27 -4.38 -17.42
N VAL A 25 9.38 -3.63 -17.32
CA VAL A 25 9.60 -2.71 -16.20
C VAL A 25 8.58 -1.57 -16.20
N ARG A 26 8.31 -0.97 -17.37
CA ARG A 26 7.28 0.08 -17.50
C ARG A 26 5.88 -0.44 -17.16
N THR A 27 5.51 -1.62 -17.65
CA THR A 27 4.22 -2.27 -17.32
C THR A 27 4.13 -2.56 -15.83
N ASN A 28 5.19 -3.05 -15.19
CA ASN A 28 5.19 -3.31 -13.76
C ASN A 28 5.01 -2.02 -12.93
N GLN A 29 5.66 -0.93 -13.34
CA GLN A 29 5.51 0.37 -12.69
C GLN A 29 4.09 0.93 -12.87
N GLN A 30 3.49 0.79 -14.06
CA GLN A 30 2.09 1.13 -14.33
C GLN A 30 1.12 0.30 -13.48
N LEU A 31 1.31 -1.02 -13.41
CA LEU A 31 0.50 -1.91 -12.57
C LEU A 31 0.58 -1.52 -11.10
N THR A 32 1.77 -1.13 -10.62
CA THR A 32 1.96 -0.69 -9.22
C THR A 32 1.22 0.62 -8.93
N MET A 33 1.25 1.59 -9.86
CA MET A 33 0.45 2.82 -9.75
C MET A 33 -1.05 2.53 -9.77
N GLN A 34 -1.51 1.65 -10.67
CA GLN A 34 -2.90 1.21 -10.73
C GLN A 34 -3.35 0.52 -9.43
N LEU A 35 -2.54 -0.39 -8.86
CA LEU A 35 -2.82 -1.03 -7.58
C LEU A 35 -2.95 -0.03 -6.43
N SER A 36 -2.19 1.06 -6.46
CA SER A 36 -2.33 2.16 -5.50
C SER A 36 -3.65 2.89 -5.67
N GLN A 37 -4.01 3.27 -6.91
CA GLN A 37 -5.28 3.95 -7.20
C GLN A 37 -6.49 3.08 -6.84
N MET A 38 -6.45 1.79 -7.15
CA MET A 38 -7.51 0.85 -6.77
C MET A 38 -7.69 0.74 -5.26
N ALA A 39 -6.60 0.79 -4.48
CA ALA A 39 -6.68 0.78 -3.03
C ALA A 39 -7.37 2.05 -2.50
N ASP A 40 -7.02 3.22 -3.06
CA ASP A 40 -7.64 4.50 -2.68
C ASP A 40 -9.13 4.53 -3.02
N GLN A 41 -9.50 3.94 -4.17
CA GLN A 41 -10.90 3.84 -4.57
C GLN A 41 -11.69 2.89 -3.65
N LYS A 42 -11.15 1.71 -3.33
CA LYS A 42 -11.77 0.78 -2.37
C LYS A 42 -11.95 1.41 -1.00
N ALA A 43 -10.93 2.13 -0.52
CA ALA A 43 -11.01 2.84 0.75
C ALA A 43 -12.07 3.96 0.73
N SER A 44 -12.15 4.73 -0.35
CA SER A 44 -13.17 5.78 -0.53
C SER A 44 -14.60 5.20 -0.54
N ILE A 45 -14.82 4.08 -1.24
CA ILE A 45 -16.12 3.38 -1.25
C ILE A 45 -16.48 2.87 0.14
N LEU A 46 -15.55 2.20 0.83
CA LEU A 46 -15.78 1.67 2.17
C LEU A 46 -16.10 2.80 3.15
N MET A 47 -15.35 3.90 3.09
CA MET A 47 -15.56 5.07 3.93
C MET A 47 -16.95 5.66 3.72
N GLY A 48 -17.37 5.86 2.47
CA GLY A 48 -18.72 6.31 2.13
C GLY A 48 -19.81 5.41 2.71
N ALA A 49 -19.68 4.08 2.53
CA ALA A 49 -20.63 3.13 3.10
C ALA A 49 -20.69 3.21 4.63
N THR A 50 -19.53 3.26 5.30
CA THR A 50 -19.44 3.34 6.77
C THR A 50 -20.03 4.63 7.32
N PHE A 51 -19.87 5.77 6.63
CA PHE A 51 -20.47 7.04 7.06
C PHE A 51 -21.97 7.07 6.88
N VAL A 52 -22.50 6.49 5.80
CA VAL A 52 -23.95 6.35 5.61
C VAL A 52 -24.56 5.50 6.72
N VAL A 53 -23.99 4.31 6.97
CA VAL A 53 -24.47 3.41 8.03
C VAL A 53 -24.39 4.07 9.40
N PHE A 54 -23.27 4.74 9.71
CA PHE A 54 -23.12 5.49 10.97
C PHE A 54 -24.17 6.59 11.13
N THR A 55 -24.38 7.40 10.09
CA THR A 55 -25.35 8.51 10.10
C THR A 55 -26.77 8.00 10.33
N LEU A 56 -27.15 6.92 9.65
CA LEU A 56 -28.46 6.28 9.84
C LEU A 56 -28.60 5.70 11.25
N ALA A 57 -27.58 4.99 11.75
CA ALA A 57 -27.63 4.39 13.08
C ALA A 57 -27.80 5.45 14.18
N VAL A 58 -27.05 6.56 14.10
CA VAL A 58 -27.17 7.69 15.04
C VAL A 58 -28.51 8.40 14.89
N GLY A 59 -28.99 8.58 13.66
CA GLY A 59 -30.30 9.19 13.39
C GLY A 59 -31.44 8.39 14.03
N GLN A 60 -31.43 7.07 13.86
CA GLN A 60 -32.43 6.18 14.46
C GLN A 60 -32.29 6.13 15.99
N ALA A 61 -31.07 6.12 16.52
CA ALA A 61 -30.84 6.18 17.96
C ALA A 61 -31.44 7.44 18.60
N ARG A 62 -31.32 8.59 17.93
CA ARG A 62 -31.90 9.87 18.38
C ARG A 62 -33.42 9.94 18.26
N ALA A 63 -34.02 9.24 17.31
CA ALA A 63 -35.46 9.21 17.09
C ALA A 63 -36.23 8.43 18.17
N GLY A 64 -35.53 7.79 19.13
CA GLY A 64 -36.12 7.01 20.20
C GLY A 64 -36.11 5.51 19.88
N ALA A 65 -34.92 4.93 19.77
CA ALA A 65 -34.73 3.54 19.33
C ALA A 65 -35.34 2.47 20.26
N GLY A 66 -35.75 2.81 21.48
CA GLY A 66 -36.41 1.87 22.41
C GLY A 66 -35.61 0.59 22.58
N ALA A 67 -36.23 -0.55 22.26
CA ALA A 67 -35.58 -1.85 22.26
C ALA A 67 -34.29 -1.85 21.41
N LEU A 68 -34.29 -1.26 20.21
CA LEU A 68 -33.17 -1.32 19.24
C LEU A 68 -31.93 -0.48 19.61
N ALA A 69 -31.85 0.04 20.84
CA ALA A 69 -30.73 0.87 21.27
C ALA A 69 -29.39 0.11 21.26
N MET A 70 -29.39 -1.17 21.67
CA MET A 70 -28.15 -1.95 21.74
C MET A 70 -27.59 -2.29 20.34
N PRO A 71 -28.37 -2.79 19.36
CA PRO A 71 -27.88 -3.02 18.00
C PRO A 71 -27.37 -1.74 17.34
N LEU A 72 -28.09 -0.62 17.48
CA LEU A 72 -27.71 0.63 16.83
C LEU A 72 -26.42 1.24 17.38
N THR A 73 -26.17 1.13 18.69
CA THR A 73 -24.93 1.60 19.31
C THR A 73 -23.72 0.77 18.88
N ILE A 74 -23.87 -0.55 18.77
CA ILE A 74 -22.84 -1.44 18.19
C ILE A 74 -22.57 -1.04 16.74
N LEU A 75 -23.62 -0.91 15.93
CA LEU A 75 -23.51 -0.57 14.51
C LEU A 75 -22.80 0.76 14.29
N ALA A 76 -23.19 1.80 15.05
CA ALA A 76 -22.58 3.12 14.98
C ALA A 76 -21.10 3.07 15.36
N THR A 77 -20.76 2.39 16.46
CA THR A 77 -19.38 2.31 16.95
C THR A 77 -18.45 1.62 15.95
N PHE A 78 -18.84 0.45 15.44
CA PHE A 78 -18.02 -0.29 14.48
C PHE A 78 -17.93 0.41 13.12
N SER A 79 -19.02 1.03 12.66
CA SER A 79 -19.01 1.81 11.41
C SER A 79 -18.08 3.01 11.53
N PHE A 80 -18.11 3.72 12.65
CA PHE A 80 -17.21 4.85 12.91
C PHE A 80 -15.75 4.42 12.95
N LEU A 81 -15.41 3.36 13.71
CA LEU A 81 -14.04 2.85 13.78
C LEU A 81 -13.53 2.35 12.42
N SER A 82 -14.39 1.68 11.63
CA SER A 82 -14.05 1.27 10.26
C SER A 82 -13.77 2.48 9.37
N ALA A 83 -14.59 3.53 9.45
CA ALA A 83 -14.39 4.75 8.70
C ALA A 83 -13.02 5.38 9.01
N LEU A 84 -12.62 5.45 10.28
CA LEU A 84 -11.30 5.97 10.68
C LEU A 84 -10.14 5.16 10.08
N LEU A 85 -10.27 3.83 10.02
CA LEU A 85 -9.28 2.96 9.39
C LEU A 85 -9.24 3.15 7.85
N ALA A 86 -10.39 3.33 7.22
CA ALA A 86 -10.48 3.63 5.79
C ALA A 86 -9.85 4.99 5.45
N VAL A 87 -10.10 6.02 6.27
CA VAL A 87 -9.44 7.34 6.17
C VAL A 87 -7.93 7.19 6.31
N SER A 88 -7.48 6.38 7.26
CA SER A 88 -6.06 6.11 7.47
C SER A 88 -5.37 5.42 6.29
N ALA A 89 -6.13 4.69 5.45
CA ALA A 89 -5.62 4.04 4.25
C ALA A 89 -5.38 5.02 3.09
N VAL A 90 -6.20 6.08 2.97
CA VAL A 90 -6.08 7.11 1.92
C VAL A 90 -5.20 8.29 2.31
N LEU A 91 -4.92 8.45 3.61
CA LEU A 91 -4.11 9.56 4.11
C LEU A 91 -2.74 9.58 3.42
N PRO A 92 -2.32 10.70 2.80
CA PRO A 92 -1.02 10.80 2.15
C PRO A 92 0.06 10.72 3.22
N ARG A 93 0.73 9.57 3.30
CA ARG A 93 1.84 9.34 4.22
C ARG A 93 3.09 9.04 3.43
N VAL A 94 4.05 9.95 3.50
CA VAL A 94 5.39 9.72 2.94
C VAL A 94 5.98 8.46 3.59
N GLY A 95 6.40 7.50 2.76
CA GLY A 95 7.14 6.35 3.22
C GLY A 95 8.43 6.82 3.88
N LYS A 96 8.84 6.19 4.99
CA LYS A 96 10.20 6.45 5.49
C LYS A 96 11.17 5.97 4.41
N ALA A 97 12.14 6.80 4.04
CA ALA A 97 13.18 6.41 3.11
C ALA A 97 13.83 5.11 3.63
N PRO A 98 13.94 4.07 2.80
CA PRO A 98 14.72 2.89 3.18
C PRO A 98 16.18 3.31 3.45
N PRO A 99 16.88 2.56 4.33
CA PRO A 99 18.24 2.90 4.73
C PRO A 99 19.18 3.01 3.52
N ILE A 100 20.15 3.92 3.62
CA ILE A 100 21.19 4.10 2.62
C ILE A 100 21.95 2.78 2.48
N MET A 101 22.04 2.27 1.26
CA MET A 101 22.75 1.03 0.98
C MET A 101 24.01 1.36 0.18
N TYR A 102 25.16 1.35 0.83
CA TYR A 102 26.45 1.35 0.14
C TYR A 102 26.92 -0.09 -0.05
N LYS A 103 27.29 -0.44 -1.28
CA LYS A 103 27.90 -1.73 -1.61
C LYS A 103 29.01 -1.48 -2.63
N ASP A 104 30.16 -2.11 -2.45
CA ASP A 104 31.30 -1.99 -3.36
C ASP A 104 31.74 -0.54 -3.64
N GLY A 105 31.65 0.33 -2.62
CA GLY A 105 31.98 1.76 -2.73
C GLY A 105 30.98 2.61 -3.53
N LYS A 106 29.90 2.02 -4.03
CA LYS A 106 28.84 2.69 -4.79
C LYS A 106 27.57 2.81 -3.95
N ASP A 107 26.91 3.97 -4.02
CA ASP A 107 25.56 4.12 -3.49
C ASP A 107 24.61 3.27 -4.33
N HIS A 108 23.95 2.30 -3.71
CA HIS A 108 22.94 1.42 -4.29
C HIS A 108 21.52 1.81 -3.85
N SER A 109 21.37 2.90 -3.12
CA SER A 109 20.07 3.31 -2.61
C SER A 109 19.07 3.64 -3.74
N ASN A 110 17.79 3.61 -3.39
CA ASN A 110 16.74 4.04 -4.31
C ASN A 110 16.62 5.57 -4.29
N ILE A 111 17.37 6.22 -5.18
CA ILE A 111 17.37 7.67 -5.39
C ILE A 111 16.03 8.19 -5.93
N LEU A 112 15.25 7.35 -6.61
CA LEU A 112 13.95 7.73 -7.16
C LEU A 112 12.81 7.67 -6.14
N PHE A 113 13.07 7.17 -4.92
CA PHE A 113 12.06 7.12 -3.88
C PHE A 113 11.69 8.52 -3.41
N PHE A 114 10.38 8.85 -3.41
CA PHE A 114 9.89 10.16 -2.97
C PHE A 114 10.40 10.57 -1.59
N GLY A 115 10.37 9.65 -0.62
CA GLY A 115 10.84 9.95 0.74
C GLY A 115 12.35 10.24 0.83
N ARG A 116 13.13 9.90 -0.19
CA ARG A 116 14.58 10.14 -0.25
C ARG A 116 14.89 11.42 -1.02
N PHE A 117 14.46 11.54 -2.27
CA PHE A 117 14.81 12.72 -3.07
C PHE A 117 14.16 14.01 -2.54
N SER A 118 13.04 13.92 -1.82
CA SER A 118 12.43 15.10 -1.15
C SER A 118 13.32 15.71 -0.06
N GLN A 119 14.41 15.04 0.33
CA GLN A 119 15.37 15.48 1.32
C GLN A 119 16.74 15.82 0.70
N MET A 120 16.89 15.67 -0.62
CA MET A 120 18.13 15.94 -1.35
C MET A 120 18.09 17.35 -1.95
N GLU A 121 19.26 17.96 -2.14
CA GLU A 121 19.40 19.16 -2.95
C GLU A 121 19.23 18.81 -4.44
N GLU A 122 18.77 19.75 -5.26
CA GLU A 122 18.51 19.52 -6.69
C GLU A 122 19.77 19.05 -7.43
N ASP A 123 20.91 19.70 -7.20
CA ASP A 123 22.18 19.34 -7.84
C ASP A 123 22.65 17.93 -7.42
N GLU A 124 22.51 17.59 -6.14
CA GLU A 124 22.83 16.26 -5.62
C GLU A 124 21.96 15.18 -6.28
N PHE A 125 20.66 15.44 -6.44
CA PHE A 125 19.74 14.53 -7.11
C PHE A 125 20.13 14.34 -8.58
N ILE A 126 20.40 15.42 -9.30
CA ILE A 126 20.80 15.37 -10.71
C ILE A 126 22.07 14.55 -10.88
N ASP A 127 23.09 14.77 -10.06
CA ASP A 127 24.36 14.05 -10.13
C ASP A 127 24.21 12.58 -9.77
N ALA A 128 23.42 12.26 -8.73
CA ALA A 128 23.11 10.89 -8.35
C ALA A 128 22.36 10.13 -9.45
N VAL A 129 21.39 10.76 -10.12
CA VAL A 129 20.68 10.16 -11.25
C VAL A 129 21.63 9.95 -12.43
N LYS A 130 22.40 10.96 -12.83
CA LYS A 130 23.40 10.85 -13.92
C LYS A 130 24.42 9.74 -13.68
N ALA A 131 24.80 9.49 -12.42
CA ALA A 131 25.68 8.38 -12.07
C ALA A 131 25.09 7.00 -12.36
N ARG A 132 23.76 6.86 -12.41
CA ARG A 132 23.03 5.62 -12.69
C ARG A 132 22.55 5.47 -14.14
N LEU A 133 22.80 6.45 -15.01
CA LEU A 133 22.45 6.38 -16.44
C LEU A 133 23.57 5.77 -17.32
N ARG A 134 24.46 4.96 -16.74
CA ARG A 134 25.71 4.52 -17.42
C ARG A 134 25.56 3.22 -18.20
N THR A 135 24.77 2.28 -17.68
CA THR A 135 24.52 0.99 -18.31
C THR A 135 23.03 0.65 -18.28
N GLU A 136 22.57 -0.23 -19.16
CA GLU A 136 21.19 -0.73 -19.10
C GLU A 136 20.89 -1.44 -17.78
N GLU A 137 21.89 -2.12 -17.21
CA GLU A 137 21.78 -2.76 -15.90
C GLU A 137 21.53 -1.74 -14.78
N ASP A 138 22.31 -0.66 -14.73
CA ASP A 138 22.11 0.42 -13.75
C ASP A 138 20.71 1.05 -13.87
N LEU A 139 20.23 1.22 -15.10
CA LEU A 139 18.89 1.76 -15.38
C LEU A 139 17.80 0.84 -14.86
N TYR A 140 17.80 -0.42 -15.28
CA TYR A 140 16.78 -1.38 -14.86
C TYR A 140 16.84 -1.65 -13.36
N GLU A 141 18.03 -1.75 -12.78
CA GLU A 141 18.18 -1.92 -11.34
C GLU A 141 17.59 -0.73 -10.57
N THR A 142 17.84 0.50 -11.03
CA THR A 142 17.29 1.71 -10.41
C THR A 142 15.76 1.74 -10.48
N MET A 143 15.18 1.40 -11.64
CA MET A 143 13.71 1.31 -11.82
C MET A 143 13.06 0.19 -11.00
N LEU A 144 13.70 -0.98 -10.93
CA LEU A 144 13.20 -2.14 -10.20
C LEU A 144 13.27 -1.90 -8.68
N ARG A 145 14.34 -1.29 -8.18
CA ARG A 145 14.45 -0.87 -6.77
C ARG A 145 13.33 0.09 -6.40
N ASP A 146 13.02 1.05 -7.26
CA ASP A 146 11.92 1.98 -7.03
C ASP A 146 10.56 1.30 -7.00
N THR A 147 10.29 0.46 -8.00
CA THR A 147 9.01 -0.24 -8.08
C THR A 147 8.82 -1.20 -6.90
N TYR A 148 9.86 -1.93 -6.50
CA TYR A 148 9.83 -2.84 -5.35
C TYR A 148 9.54 -2.11 -4.04
N GLN A 149 10.23 -0.99 -3.78
CA GLN A 149 10.05 -0.24 -2.54
C GLN A 149 8.68 0.44 -2.48
N ASN A 150 8.22 1.04 -3.58
CA ASN A 150 6.87 1.59 -3.66
C ASN A 150 5.81 0.50 -3.47
N GLY A 151 6.00 -0.69 -4.06
CA GLY A 151 5.14 -1.85 -3.85
C GLY A 151 5.07 -2.32 -2.39
N ILE A 152 6.19 -2.36 -1.68
CA ILE A 152 6.22 -2.72 -0.25
C ILE A 152 5.46 -1.69 0.60
N VAL A 153 5.67 -0.40 0.34
CA VAL A 153 4.98 0.67 1.09
C VAL A 153 3.48 0.58 0.87
N LEU A 154 3.06 0.32 -0.37
CA LEU A 154 1.66 0.12 -0.73
C LEU A 154 1.03 -1.07 0.01
N ALA A 155 1.69 -2.24 -0.03
CA ALA A 155 1.20 -3.45 0.60
C ALA A 155 1.12 -3.33 2.13
N ARG A 156 2.20 -2.85 2.78
CA ARG A 156 2.29 -2.80 4.25
C ARG A 156 1.45 -1.70 4.88
N ARG A 157 1.19 -0.60 4.18
CA ARG A 157 0.39 0.51 4.69
C ARG A 157 -1.03 0.47 4.16
N LYS A 158 -1.26 0.87 2.90
CA LYS A 158 -2.63 1.07 2.37
C LYS A 158 -3.47 -0.19 2.47
N TYR A 159 -2.97 -1.32 1.94
CA TYR A 159 -3.72 -2.58 1.94
C TYR A 159 -3.96 -3.15 3.34
N ARG A 160 -3.02 -2.94 4.27
CA ARG A 160 -3.18 -3.40 5.66
C ARG A 160 -4.26 -2.63 6.41
N TYR A 161 -4.26 -1.29 6.31
CA TYR A 161 -5.32 -0.47 6.92
C TYR A 161 -6.68 -0.75 6.28
N LEU A 162 -6.71 -0.88 4.95
CA LEU A 162 -7.93 -1.25 4.22
C LEU A 162 -8.48 -2.61 4.69
N ALA A 163 -7.62 -3.62 4.82
CA ALA A 163 -8.03 -4.94 5.32
C ALA A 163 -8.59 -4.88 6.75
N TYR A 164 -7.98 -4.09 7.64
CA TYR A 164 -8.50 -3.90 8.99
C TYR A 164 -9.84 -3.17 9.01
N ALA A 165 -10.02 -2.13 8.18
CA ALA A 165 -11.30 -1.44 8.03
C ALA A 165 -12.40 -2.41 7.61
N TYR A 166 -12.17 -3.21 6.55
CA TYR A 166 -13.13 -4.21 6.09
C TYR A 166 -13.47 -5.25 7.17
N ARG A 167 -12.46 -5.82 7.82
CA ARG A 167 -12.69 -6.81 8.90
C ARG A 167 -13.52 -6.23 10.03
N LEU A 168 -13.18 -5.01 10.45
CA LEU A 168 -13.89 -4.35 11.54
C LEU A 168 -15.34 -4.04 11.15
N PHE A 169 -15.57 -3.56 9.93
CA PHE A 169 -16.92 -3.31 9.44
C PHE A 169 -17.77 -4.58 9.39
N VAL A 170 -17.23 -5.67 8.83
CA VAL A 170 -17.94 -6.94 8.73
C VAL A 170 -18.25 -7.50 10.11
N VAL A 171 -17.28 -7.51 11.03
CA VAL A 171 -17.50 -7.95 12.42
C VAL A 171 -18.58 -7.10 13.10
N GLY A 172 -18.56 -5.79 12.90
CA GLY A 172 -19.58 -4.88 13.41
C GLY A 172 -20.98 -5.18 12.90
N LEU A 173 -21.12 -5.43 11.60
CA LEU A 173 -22.40 -5.83 11.00
C LEU A 173 -22.91 -7.16 11.55
N THR A 174 -22.02 -8.15 11.70
CA THR A 174 -22.39 -9.46 12.26
C THR A 174 -22.83 -9.35 13.72
N LEU A 175 -22.10 -8.60 14.56
CA LEU A 175 -22.46 -8.38 15.96
C LEU A 175 -23.76 -7.60 16.10
N THR A 176 -23.96 -6.57 15.26
CA THR A 176 -25.22 -5.82 15.21
C THR A 176 -26.39 -6.73 14.89
N PHE A 177 -26.25 -7.58 13.88
CA PHE A 177 -27.29 -8.52 13.49
C PHE A 177 -27.61 -9.52 14.61
N GLY A 178 -26.58 -10.02 15.30
CA GLY A 178 -26.75 -10.89 16.46
C GLY A 178 -27.49 -10.21 17.63
N ALA A 179 -27.12 -8.96 17.95
CA ALA A 179 -27.81 -8.18 18.98
C ALA A 179 -29.27 -7.91 18.61
N PHE A 180 -29.53 -7.57 17.35
CA PHE A 180 -30.88 -7.36 16.84
C PHE A 180 -31.74 -8.62 16.96
N ALA A 181 -31.20 -9.77 16.56
CA ALA A 181 -31.90 -11.05 16.69
C ALA A 181 -32.19 -11.40 18.16
N PHE A 182 -31.25 -11.12 19.07
CA PHE A 182 -31.44 -11.36 20.50
C PHE A 182 -32.59 -10.53 21.08
N GLU A 183 -32.61 -9.22 20.82
CA GLU A 183 -33.71 -8.35 21.29
C GLU A 183 -35.06 -8.72 20.69
N MET A 184 -35.10 -9.10 19.41
CA MET A 184 -36.33 -9.56 18.76
C MET A 184 -36.87 -10.84 19.41
N VAL A 185 -35.99 -11.78 19.77
CA VAL A 185 -36.38 -13.00 20.48
C VAL A 185 -36.88 -12.70 21.90
N GLU A 186 -36.23 -11.78 22.61
CA GLU A 186 -36.64 -11.36 23.95
C GLU A 186 -38.02 -10.69 23.92
N MET A 187 -38.25 -9.81 22.93
CA MET A 187 -39.54 -9.15 22.71
C MET A 187 -40.67 -10.12 22.35
N TRP A 188 -40.38 -11.24 21.69
CA TRP A 188 -41.38 -12.28 21.39
C TRP A 188 -41.69 -13.19 22.59
N ARG A 189 -40.83 -13.21 23.61
CA ARG A 189 -40.98 -14.07 24.80
C ARG A 189 -41.66 -13.35 25.98
N GLY A 190 -41.68 -12.02 25.99
CA GLY A 190 -42.39 -11.19 26.96
C GLY A 190 -43.77 -10.79 26.48
#